data_AF-A0A921HXF7-F1
#
_entry.id   AF-A0A921HXF7-F1
#
_cell.length_a   1.000
_cell.length_b   1.000
_cell.length_c   1.000
_cell.angle_alpha   90.00
_cell.angle_beta   90.00
_cell.angle_gamma   90.00
#
_symmetry.space_group_name_H-M   'P 1'
#
loop_
_entity.id
_entity.type
_entity.pdbx_description
1 polymer ?
#
loop_
_entity_poly.entity_id
_entity_poly.type
_entity_poly.pdbx_seq_one_letter_code
_entity_poly.pdbx_strand_id
1 'polypeptide(L)'
;MRNMKTFISKFLFLLLFLGVSAGVGAEELTSPNGQLRLNFTVNAQGEPVYELYYKNKTVIKPSKLGLELKDDPGLMNGFSLAGVKTSTFDETWQPVWGEEKEIRNHYNEMEVTLNQKAQERNIVIRFRLFDDG
;
A
#
# COMPACT_ATOMS: atom_id res chain seq x y z
N MET A 1 56.74 15.83 6.26
CA MET A 1 55.43 15.62 6.91
C MET A 1 54.38 16.69 6.53
N ARG A 2 54.21 17.02 5.24
CA ARG A 2 53.32 18.12 4.80
C ARG A 2 52.13 17.68 3.93
N ASN A 3 52.04 16.39 3.59
CA ASN A 3 51.04 15.82 2.66
C ASN A 3 49.96 14.94 3.33
N MET A 4 49.98 14.78 4.66
CA MET A 4 49.04 13.89 5.36
C MET A 4 47.75 14.61 5.83
N LYS A 5 47.75 15.95 5.92
CA LYS A 5 46.59 16.74 6.36
C LYS A 5 45.59 17.04 5.25
N THR A 6 46.02 17.07 3.99
CA THR A 6 45.16 17.34 2.82
C THR A 6 44.34 16.14 2.36
N PHE A 7 44.77 14.91 2.70
CA PHE A 7 44.00 13.69 2.40
C PHE A 7 42.83 13.48 3.36
N ILE A 8 43.00 13.82 4.64
CA ILE A 8 41.94 13.71 5.66
C ILE A 8 40.81 14.71 5.39
N SER A 9 41.14 15.91 4.87
CA SER A 9 40.13 16.94 4.53
C SER A 9 39.29 16.59 3.29
N LYS A 10 39.79 15.77 2.36
CA LYS A 10 39.02 15.35 1.17
C LYS A 10 38.17 14.09 1.42
N PHE A 11 38.54 13.27 2.41
CA PHE A 11 37.76 12.09 2.79
C PHE A 11 36.57 12.43 3.70
N LEU A 12 36.63 13.56 4.41
CA LEU A 12 35.56 14.02 5.30
C LEU A 12 34.37 14.66 4.57
N PHE A 13 34.48 14.97 3.28
CA PHE A 13 33.41 15.59 2.49
C PHE A 13 32.55 14.59 1.69
N LEU A 14 32.91 13.30 1.69
CA LEU A 14 32.14 12.25 0.99
C LEU A 14 31.10 11.55 1.90
N LEU A 15 31.08 11.87 3.20
CA LEU A 15 30.25 11.22 4.21
C LEU A 15 28.93 11.96 4.51
N LEU A 16 28.50 12.86 3.61
CA LEU A 16 27.32 13.72 3.83
C LEU A 16 26.17 13.50 2.82
N PHE A 17 26.06 12.31 2.20
CA PHE A 17 24.99 12.01 1.24
C PHE A 17 24.26 10.68 1.49
N LEU A 18 24.32 10.14 2.72
CA LEU A 18 23.41 9.08 3.16
C LEU A 18 22.24 9.70 3.94
N GLY A 19 21.53 10.61 3.27
CA GLY A 19 20.17 10.93 3.64
C GLY A 19 19.31 9.73 3.26
N VAL A 20 19.17 8.75 4.16
CA VAL A 20 18.09 7.77 4.09
C VAL A 20 16.81 8.59 4.28
N SER A 21 16.20 9.01 3.18
CA SER A 21 14.82 9.42 3.18
C SER A 21 14.03 8.19 3.58
N ALA A 22 13.66 8.10 4.87
CA ALA A 22 12.56 7.27 5.31
C ALA A 22 11.29 7.87 4.68
N GLY A 23 11.11 7.61 3.39
CA GLY A 23 9.84 7.85 2.73
C GLY A 23 8.80 7.01 3.46
N VAL A 24 7.67 7.63 3.76
CA VAL A 24 6.45 6.88 4.11
C VAL A 24 6.22 5.92 2.95
N GLY A 25 6.48 4.63 3.17
CA GLY A 25 6.41 3.61 2.14
C GLY A 25 4.97 3.46 1.67
N ALA A 26 4.75 3.49 0.36
CA ALA A 26 3.52 2.97 -0.20
C ALA A 26 3.56 1.45 -0.12
N GLU A 27 2.45 0.85 0.30
CA GLU A 27 2.28 -0.60 0.30
C GLU A 27 1.77 -1.01 -1.09
N GLU A 28 2.51 -1.88 -1.75
CA GLU A 28 2.24 -2.29 -3.14
C GLU A 28 1.62 -3.69 -3.16
N LEU A 29 0.56 -3.86 -3.96
CA LEU A 29 -0.05 -5.14 -4.30
C LEU A 29 -0.11 -5.29 -5.82
N THR A 30 0.31 -6.42 -6.36
CA THR A 30 0.26 -6.72 -7.80
C THR A 30 -0.69 -7.87 -8.08
N SER A 31 -1.33 -7.88 -9.25
CA SER A 31 -2.11 -9.03 -9.72
C SER A 31 -1.20 -10.23 -9.96
N PRO A 32 -1.74 -11.47 -9.99
CA PRO A 32 -0.93 -12.65 -10.27
C PRO A 32 -0.11 -12.58 -11.57
N ASN A 33 -0.63 -11.96 -12.63
CA ASN A 33 0.08 -11.73 -13.89
C ASN A 33 0.94 -10.45 -13.92
N GLY A 34 0.96 -9.67 -12.83
CA GLY A 34 1.73 -8.43 -12.67
C GLY A 34 1.28 -7.26 -13.55
N GLN A 35 0.14 -7.34 -14.24
CA GLN A 35 -0.35 -6.27 -15.11
C GLN A 35 -1.10 -5.18 -14.34
N LEU A 36 -1.77 -5.54 -13.24
CA LEU A 36 -2.37 -4.58 -12.32
C LEU A 36 -1.43 -4.36 -11.13
N ARG A 37 -1.32 -3.09 -10.72
CA ARG A 37 -0.60 -2.68 -9.52
C ARG A 37 -1.46 -1.70 -8.73
N LEU A 38 -1.74 -2.05 -7.49
CA LEU A 38 -2.40 -1.21 -6.50
C LEU A 38 -1.37 -0.67 -5.53
N ASN A 39 -1.40 0.65 -5.29
CA ASN A 39 -0.59 1.29 -4.26
C ASN A 39 -1.52 1.80 -3.17
N PHE A 40 -1.20 1.48 -1.92
CA PHE A 40 -1.91 1.98 -0.74
C PHE A 40 -0.99 2.86 0.11
N THR A 41 -1.51 3.97 0.61
CA THR A 41 -0.81 4.87 1.51
C THR A 41 -1.75 5.42 2.58
N VAL A 42 -1.17 5.91 3.68
CA VAL A 42 -1.84 6.83 4.60
C VAL A 42 -1.15 8.18 4.45
N ASN A 43 -1.89 9.20 4.02
CA ASN A 43 -1.30 10.51 3.75
C ASN A 43 -0.97 11.27 5.06
N ALA A 44 -0.39 12.47 4.93
CA ALA A 44 0.01 13.29 6.08
C ALA A 44 -1.15 13.71 6.99
N GLN A 45 -2.39 13.69 6.48
CA GLN A 45 -3.62 13.99 7.22
C GLN A 45 -4.20 12.72 7.90
N GLY A 46 -3.55 11.58 7.75
CA GLY A 46 -4.05 10.30 8.26
C GLY A 46 -5.22 9.74 7.43
N GLU A 47 -5.38 10.17 6.18
CA GLU A 47 -6.41 9.65 5.28
C GLU A 47 -5.86 8.43 4.53
N PRO A 48 -6.59 7.30 4.48
CA PRO A 48 -6.25 6.15 3.66
C PRO A 48 -6.46 6.49 2.18
N VAL A 49 -5.47 6.24 1.33
CA VAL A 49 -5.50 6.57 -0.10
C VAL A 49 -5.01 5.38 -0.92
N TYR A 50 -5.68 5.08 -2.03
CA TYR A 50 -5.23 4.09 -2.99
C TYR A 50 -5.13 4.65 -4.41
N GLU A 51 -4.28 4.00 -5.21
CA GLU A 51 -4.13 4.20 -6.65
C GLU A 51 -4.11 2.85 -7.36
N LEU A 52 -4.55 2.81 -8.61
CA LEU A 52 -4.53 1.60 -9.43
C LEU A 52 -3.95 1.88 -10.82
N TYR A 53 -3.06 1.00 -11.25
CA TYR A 53 -2.41 1.05 -12.55
C TYR A 53 -2.64 -0.26 -13.30
N TYR A 54 -2.93 -0.17 -14.60
CA TYR A 54 -2.96 -1.30 -15.52
C TYR A 54 -1.89 -1.11 -16.59
N LYS A 55 -0.92 -2.02 -16.70
CA LYS A 55 0.22 -1.94 -17.63
C LYS A 55 0.91 -0.57 -17.57
N ASN A 56 1.18 -0.10 -16.34
CA ASN A 56 1.76 1.21 -16.03
C ASN A 56 0.92 2.45 -16.42
N LYS A 57 -0.33 2.27 -16.86
CA LYS A 57 -1.27 3.38 -17.09
C LYS A 57 -2.16 3.54 -15.88
N THR A 58 -2.32 4.77 -15.41
CA THR A 58 -3.24 5.08 -14.30
C THR A 58 -4.67 4.76 -14.70
N VAL A 59 -5.31 3.87 -13.95
CA VAL A 59 -6.74 3.55 -14.05
C VAL A 59 -7.51 4.30 -12.96
N ILE A 60 -6.97 4.31 -11.75
CA ILE A 60 -7.52 5.05 -10.61
C ILE A 60 -6.44 5.99 -10.08
N LYS A 61 -6.73 7.29 -10.14
CA LYS A 61 -5.94 8.36 -9.52
C LYS A 61 -6.03 8.28 -8.00
N PRO A 62 -5.14 8.93 -7.23
CA PRO A 62 -5.23 8.99 -5.77
C PRO A 62 -6.66 9.19 -5.27
N SER A 63 -7.21 8.16 -4.64
CA SER A 63 -8.61 8.10 -4.20
C SER A 63 -8.66 7.78 -2.73
N LYS A 64 -9.37 8.62 -1.95
CA LYS A 64 -9.51 8.47 -0.50
C LYS A 64 -10.52 7.38 -0.16
N LEU A 65 -10.27 6.65 0.91
CA LEU A 65 -11.18 5.67 1.48
C LEU A 65 -11.58 6.11 2.88
N GLY A 66 -12.87 6.10 3.17
CA GLY A 66 -13.39 6.43 4.50
C GLY A 66 -14.92 6.46 4.53
N LEU A 67 -15.47 6.58 5.74
CA LEU A 67 -16.91 6.69 5.99
C LEU A 67 -17.20 7.85 6.94
N GLU A 68 -18.25 8.61 6.65
CA GLU A 68 -18.85 9.52 7.63
C GLU A 68 -19.79 8.75 8.54
N LEU A 69 -19.81 9.11 9.82
CA LEU A 69 -20.65 8.50 10.82
C LEU A 69 -21.55 9.56 11.43
N LYS A 70 -22.81 9.20 11.69
CA LYS A 70 -23.73 10.10 12.37
C LYS A 70 -23.33 10.22 13.84
N ASP A 71 -23.24 11.46 14.33
CA ASP A 71 -22.93 11.80 15.72
C ASP A 71 -21.56 11.26 16.23
N ASP A 72 -20.61 10.97 15.33
CA ASP A 72 -19.24 10.51 15.62
C ASP A 72 -18.22 11.23 14.71
N PRO A 73 -16.94 11.42 15.14
CA PRO A 73 -15.89 12.05 14.33
C PRO A 73 -15.59 11.38 12.97
N GLY A 74 -16.09 10.17 12.71
CA GLY A 74 -16.01 9.50 11.41
C GLY A 74 -14.71 8.72 11.16
N LEU A 75 -14.72 7.95 10.08
CA LEU A 75 -13.64 7.03 9.66
C LEU A 75 -12.94 7.56 8.40
N MET A 76 -12.75 8.88 8.30
CA MET A 76 -12.18 9.53 7.11
C MET A 76 -10.68 9.83 7.23
N ASN A 77 -10.19 10.11 8.44
CA ASN A 77 -8.83 10.61 8.66
C ASN A 77 -8.29 10.25 10.07
N GLY A 78 -7.08 10.72 10.39
CA GLY A 78 -6.46 10.48 11.70
C GLY A 78 -5.98 9.04 11.91
N PHE A 79 -5.87 8.26 10.83
CA PHE A 79 -5.32 6.92 10.87
C PHE A 79 -3.79 6.92 10.85
N SER A 80 -3.24 5.87 11.43
CA SER A 80 -1.85 5.47 11.27
C SER A 80 -1.81 3.99 10.88
N LEU A 81 -0.83 3.61 10.07
CA LEU A 81 -0.65 2.22 9.68
C LEU A 81 -0.22 1.39 10.90
N ALA A 82 -1.01 0.39 11.26
CA ALA A 82 -0.75 -0.49 12.40
C ALA A 82 -0.18 -1.85 11.99
N GLY A 83 -0.48 -2.31 10.77
CA GLY A 83 0.10 -3.53 10.22
C GLY A 83 -0.40 -3.85 8.83
N VAL A 84 0.39 -4.63 8.09
CA VAL A 84 0.08 -5.11 6.74
C VAL A 84 0.33 -6.61 6.70
N LYS A 85 -0.58 -7.37 6.08
CA LYS A 85 -0.39 -8.77 5.76
C LYS A 85 -0.72 -9.01 4.30
N THR A 86 0.08 -9.83 3.64
CA THR A 86 -0.14 -10.22 2.25
C THR A 86 -0.33 -11.73 2.15
N SER A 87 -1.17 -12.17 1.23
CA SER A 87 -1.40 -13.58 0.91
C SER A 87 -1.77 -13.74 -0.55
N THR A 88 -1.77 -14.99 -1.03
CA THR A 88 -2.25 -15.37 -2.37
C THR A 88 -3.29 -16.46 -2.19
N PHE A 89 -4.32 -16.44 -3.03
CA PHE A 89 -5.37 -17.43 -3.07
C PHE A 89 -5.58 -17.89 -4.51
N ASP A 90 -5.62 -19.20 -4.74
CA ASP A 90 -5.82 -19.80 -6.06
C ASP A 90 -6.59 -21.11 -5.93
N GLU A 91 -7.90 -21.06 -6.13
CA GLU A 91 -8.76 -22.24 -6.11
C GLU A 91 -9.80 -22.17 -7.24
N THR A 92 -10.29 -23.34 -7.65
CA THR A 92 -11.36 -23.45 -8.66
C THR A 92 -12.61 -24.06 -8.03
N TRP A 93 -13.78 -23.50 -8.34
CA TRP A 93 -15.06 -24.00 -7.87
C TRP A 93 -16.05 -24.18 -9.03
N GLN A 94 -17.07 -25.02 -8.83
CA GLN A 94 -18.11 -25.32 -9.82
C GLN A 94 -19.44 -24.71 -9.38
N PRO A 95 -20.04 -23.81 -10.18
CA PRO A 95 -21.37 -23.29 -9.87
C PRO A 95 -22.45 -24.35 -10.12
N VAL A 96 -23.57 -24.23 -9.41
CA VAL A 96 -24.75 -25.09 -9.63
C VAL A 96 -25.32 -24.87 -11.03
N TRP A 97 -25.28 -23.63 -11.51
CA TRP A 97 -25.66 -23.19 -12.85
C TRP A 97 -24.85 -21.94 -13.20
N GLY A 98 -24.47 -21.77 -14.45
CA GLY A 98 -23.64 -20.65 -14.89
C GLY A 98 -23.27 -20.76 -16.37
N GLU A 99 -22.61 -19.72 -16.86
CA GLU A 99 -22.09 -19.66 -18.23
C GLU A 99 -20.94 -20.67 -18.43
N GLU A 100 -20.18 -20.92 -17.36
CA GLU A 100 -19.02 -21.82 -17.36
C GLU A 100 -19.19 -22.95 -16.33
N LYS A 101 -18.56 -24.09 -16.59
CA LYS A 101 -18.55 -25.25 -15.69
C LYS A 101 -17.68 -25.03 -14.44
N GLU A 102 -16.58 -24.30 -14.59
CA GLU A 102 -15.57 -24.09 -13.56
C GLU A 102 -15.14 -22.62 -13.54
N ILE A 103 -15.04 -22.05 -12.35
CA ILE A 103 -14.62 -20.67 -12.13
C ILE A 103 -13.38 -20.68 -11.25
N ARG A 104 -12.27 -20.13 -11.77
CA ARG A 104 -11.01 -19.96 -11.04
C ARG A 104 -11.05 -18.65 -10.25
N ASN A 105 -10.77 -18.73 -8.96
CA ASN A 105 -10.67 -17.62 -8.03
C ASN A 105 -9.18 -17.44 -7.67
N HIS A 106 -8.50 -16.57 -8.41
CA HIS A 106 -7.05 -16.38 -8.28
C HIS A 106 -6.72 -14.89 -8.08
N TYR A 107 -6.23 -14.55 -6.89
CA TYR A 107 -5.88 -13.18 -6.51
C TYR A 107 -4.71 -13.14 -5.54
N ASN A 108 -4.01 -12.01 -5.54
CA ASN A 108 -3.17 -11.61 -4.42
C ASN A 108 -3.99 -10.70 -3.49
N GLU A 109 -3.73 -10.79 -2.18
CA GLU A 109 -4.47 -10.08 -1.15
C GLU A 109 -3.54 -9.23 -0.28
N MET A 110 -4.01 -8.06 0.11
CA MET A 110 -3.36 -7.18 1.10
C MET A 110 -4.38 -6.75 2.15
N GLU A 111 -4.13 -7.13 3.41
CA GLU A 111 -4.88 -6.73 4.60
C GLU A 111 -4.12 -5.62 5.32
N VAL A 112 -4.70 -4.42 5.35
CA VAL A 112 -4.14 -3.23 6.00
C VAL A 112 -4.92 -2.98 7.28
N THR A 113 -4.25 -3.06 8.42
CA THR A 113 -4.80 -2.63 9.72
C THR A 113 -4.44 -1.17 9.96
N LEU A 114 -5.46 -0.34 10.21
CA LEU A 114 -5.32 1.07 10.49
C LEU A 114 -5.81 1.37 11.91
N ASN A 115 -5.04 2.16 12.65
CA ASN A 115 -5.39 2.61 13.98
C ASN A 115 -5.71 4.11 13.99
N GLN A 116 -6.88 4.48 14.53
CA GLN A 116 -7.30 5.86 14.75
C GLN A 116 -7.14 6.20 16.22
N LYS A 117 -5.97 6.75 16.59
CA LYS A 117 -5.56 6.92 18.00
C LYS A 117 -6.54 7.74 18.83
N ALA A 118 -7.10 8.81 18.27
CA ALA A 118 -7.99 9.72 18.98
C ALA A 118 -9.30 9.05 19.45
N GLN A 119 -9.72 7.97 18.79
CA GLN A 119 -10.93 7.21 19.11
C GLN A 119 -10.59 5.81 19.66
N GLU A 120 -9.30 5.50 19.87
CA GLU A 120 -8.79 4.21 20.34
C GLU A 120 -9.37 3.00 19.58
N ARG A 121 -9.57 3.14 18.27
CA ARG A 121 -10.20 2.11 17.42
C ARG A 121 -9.34 1.69 16.25
N ASN A 122 -9.60 0.48 15.76
CA ASN A 122 -8.97 -0.09 14.58
C ASN A 122 -10.00 -0.36 13.49
N ILE A 123 -9.58 -0.20 12.24
CA ILE A 123 -10.29 -0.71 11.07
C ILE A 123 -9.34 -1.54 10.22
N VAL A 124 -9.90 -2.37 9.35
CA VAL A 124 -9.16 -3.16 8.37
C VAL A 124 -9.67 -2.85 6.98
N ILE A 125 -8.75 -2.56 6.06
CA ILE A 125 -9.03 -2.47 4.63
C ILE A 125 -8.38 -3.69 3.98
N ARG A 126 -9.16 -4.49 3.26
CA ARG A 126 -8.66 -5.69 2.55
C ARG A 126 -8.80 -5.48 1.05
N PHE A 127 -7.68 -5.51 0.34
CA PHE A 127 -7.62 -5.49 -1.11
C PHE A 127 -7.44 -6.91 -1.63
N ARG A 128 -8.19 -7.29 -2.66
CA ARG A 128 -7.95 -8.48 -3.48
C ARG A 128 -7.77 -7.99 -4.90
N LEU A 129 -6.66 -8.37 -5.52
CA LEU A 129 -6.32 -7.92 -6.86
C LEU A 129 -6.21 -9.12 -7.78
N PHE A 130 -7.15 -9.22 -8.71
CA PHE A 130 -7.19 -10.24 -9.75
C PHE A 130 -6.43 -9.75 -10.99
N ASP A 131 -6.31 -10.60 -12.00
CA ASP A 131 -5.69 -10.24 -13.28
C ASP A 131 -6.53 -9.23 -14.11
N ASP A 132 -7.81 -9.12 -13.78
CA ASP A 132 -8.83 -8.34 -14.47
C ASP A 132 -9.49 -7.24 -13.61
N GLY A 133 -9.23 -7.18 -12.30
CA GLY A 133 -9.76 -6.13 -11.43
C GLY A 133 -9.47 -6.29 -9.95
#